data_AF-A0A0G1XLU5-F1
#
_entry.id   AF-A0A0G1XLU5-F1
#
_cell.length_a   1.000
_cell.length_b   1.000
_cell.length_c   1.000
_cell.angle_alpha   90.00
_cell.angle_beta   90.00
_cell.angle_gamma   90.00
#
_symmetry.space_group_name_H-M   'P 1'
#
loop_
_entity.id
_entity.type
_entity.pdbx_description
1 polymer ?
#
loop_
_entity_poly.entity_id
_entity_poly.type
_entity_poly.pdbx_seq_one_letter_code
_entity_poly.pdbx_strand_id
1 'polypeptide(L)'
;MRTHTKVILLLLVLAVAGYALWMSPPKIDTQGKIHANLYEGASGTWNPQVEVLPFTRVPQTMLTVKWQPPEETYNHFVMTISTSDGTLIRTESNSHDHLSMDLDGFEPQTEYLFDLQACLDPRCEAWLIAKDEYRGMTAQAQEETSLE
;
A
#
# COMPACT_ATOMS: atom_id res chain seq x y z
N MET A 1 27.74 40.67 -3.72
CA MET A 1 27.51 39.55 -4.66
C MET A 1 27.87 38.15 -4.11
N ARG A 2 28.68 37.99 -3.05
CA ARG A 2 29.16 36.67 -2.57
C ARG A 2 28.19 35.90 -1.65
N THR A 3 27.17 36.58 -1.13
CA THR A 3 26.17 36.03 -0.19
C THR A 3 25.05 35.28 -0.88
N HIS A 4 24.56 35.77 -2.03
CA HIS A 4 23.46 35.13 -2.76
C HIS A 4 23.85 33.78 -3.35
N THR A 5 25.09 33.61 -3.81
CA THR A 5 25.57 32.33 -4.37
C THR A 5 25.56 31.22 -3.31
N LYS A 6 25.92 31.55 -2.05
CA LYS A 6 25.89 30.58 -0.94
C LYS A 6 24.47 30.17 -0.57
N VAL A 7 23.52 31.12 -0.58
CA VAL A 7 22.11 30.85 -0.27
C VAL A 7 21.48 29.97 -1.35
N ILE A 8 21.73 30.26 -2.63
CA ILE A 8 21.21 29.46 -3.75
C ILE A 8 21.77 28.03 -3.70
N LEU A 9 23.07 27.87 -3.40
CA LEU A 9 23.69 26.55 -3.30
C LEU A 9 23.11 25.74 -2.13
N LEU A 10 22.83 26.41 -1.00
CA LEU A 10 22.24 25.77 0.17
C LEU A 10 20.79 25.34 -0.08
N LEU A 11 20.00 26.15 -0.80
CA LEU A 11 18.65 25.79 -1.22
C LEU A 11 18.63 24.64 -2.22
N LEU A 12 19.58 24.60 -3.18
CA LEU A 12 19.72 23.49 -4.11
C LEU A 12 20.09 22.19 -3.38
N VAL A 13 21.01 22.25 -2.41
CA VAL A 13 21.39 21.07 -1.62
C VAL A 13 20.20 20.56 -0.79
N LEU A 14 19.42 21.46 -0.18
CA LEU A 14 18.22 21.08 0.56
C LEU A 14 17.11 20.53 -0.35
N ALA A 15 16.95 21.08 -1.56
CA ALA A 15 16.00 20.56 -2.54
C ALA A 15 16.40 19.17 -3.03
N VAL A 16 17.69 18.96 -3.32
CA VAL A 16 18.22 17.65 -3.73
C VAL A 16 18.15 16.63 -2.59
N ALA A 17 18.47 17.04 -1.36
CA ALA A 17 18.35 16.18 -0.18
C ALA A 17 16.88 15.82 0.10
N GLY A 18 15.96 16.78 -0.01
CA GLY A 18 14.53 16.55 0.12
C GLY A 18 14.01 15.60 -0.96
N TYR A 19 14.46 15.79 -2.21
CA TYR A 19 14.11 14.92 -3.33
C TYR A 19 14.66 13.49 -3.17
N ALA A 20 15.91 13.36 -2.72
CA ALA A 20 16.55 12.06 -2.47
C ALA A 20 15.89 11.29 -1.31
N LEU A 21 15.48 12.00 -0.26
CA LEU A 21 14.74 11.39 0.86
C LEU A 21 13.33 10.95 0.44
N TRP A 22 12.68 11.72 -0.43
CA TRP A 22 11.36 11.37 -0.97
C TRP A 22 11.41 10.15 -1.90
N MET A 23 12.50 9.95 -2.64
CA MET A 23 12.73 8.75 -3.48
C MET A 23 13.48 7.63 -2.76
N SER A 24 13.27 7.43 -1.45
CA SER A 24 13.88 6.27 -0.78
C SER A 24 13.29 5.01 -1.41
N PRO A 25 14.09 4.16 -2.08
CA PRO A 25 13.56 2.98 -2.75
C PRO A 25 12.95 2.02 -1.72
N PRO A 26 11.92 1.25 -2.11
CA PRO A 26 11.30 0.27 -1.23
C PRO A 26 12.35 -0.72 -0.72
N LYS A 27 12.23 -1.09 0.56
CA LYS A 27 13.15 -2.05 1.17
C LYS A 27 12.70 -3.46 0.81
N ILE A 28 13.40 -4.05 -0.14
CA ILE A 28 13.19 -5.45 -0.53
C ILE A 28 14.03 -6.36 0.38
N ASP A 29 13.39 -7.32 1.06
CA ASP A 29 14.13 -8.32 1.85
C ASP A 29 14.77 -9.41 0.99
N THR A 30 15.52 -10.32 1.62
CA THR A 30 16.17 -11.46 0.96
C THR A 30 15.18 -12.50 0.41
N GLN A 31 13.90 -12.41 0.78
CA GLN A 31 12.82 -13.26 0.29
C GLN A 31 12.01 -12.58 -0.84
N GLY A 32 12.37 -11.35 -1.20
CA GLY A 32 11.74 -10.58 -2.28
C GLY A 32 10.52 -9.76 -1.84
N LYS A 33 10.24 -9.64 -0.53
CA LYS A 33 9.12 -8.82 -0.03
C LYS A 33 9.46 -7.35 -0.09
N ILE A 34 8.59 -6.57 -0.71
CA ILE A 34 8.92 -5.21 -1.16
C ILE A 34 8.83 -4.16 -0.04
N HIS A 35 8.12 -4.47 1.06
CA HIS A 35 8.00 -3.64 2.27
C HIS A 35 8.51 -4.38 3.52
N ALA A 36 9.76 -4.83 3.49
CA ALA A 36 10.39 -5.64 4.54
C ALA A 36 10.19 -5.10 5.97
N ASN A 37 10.17 -3.77 6.13
CA ASN A 37 9.98 -3.12 7.43
C ASN A 37 8.63 -3.44 8.08
N LEU A 38 7.59 -3.75 7.31
CA LEU A 38 6.29 -4.17 7.85
C LEU A 38 6.36 -5.56 8.51
N TYR A 39 7.30 -6.39 8.06
CA TYR A 39 7.51 -7.75 8.55
C TYR A 39 8.48 -7.79 9.74
N GLU A 40 9.57 -7.02 9.68
CA GLU A 40 10.59 -6.99 10.73
C GLU A 40 10.05 -6.51 12.09
N GLY A 41 9.06 -5.61 12.10
CA GLY A 41 8.45 -5.09 13.33
C GLY A 41 7.23 -5.87 13.83
N ALA A 42 6.77 -6.88 13.09
CA ALA A 42 5.53 -7.57 13.41
C ALA A 42 5.66 -8.42 14.69
N SER A 43 4.62 -8.41 15.51
CA SER A 43 4.51 -9.26 16.71
C SER A 43 4.27 -10.73 16.35
N GLY A 44 3.86 -11.01 15.12
CA GLY A 44 3.64 -12.35 14.60
C GLY A 44 3.05 -12.32 13.19
N THR A 45 2.66 -13.49 12.69
CA THR A 45 2.02 -13.64 11.38
C THR A 45 0.74 -14.44 11.47
N TRP A 46 -0.24 -14.17 10.60
CA TRP A 46 -1.37 -15.06 10.38
C TRP A 46 -1.57 -15.36 8.88
N ASN A 47 -2.46 -16.31 8.59
CA ASN A 47 -2.80 -16.68 7.22
C ASN A 47 -4.26 -16.27 6.90
N PRO A 48 -4.48 -15.08 6.30
CA PRO A 48 -5.80 -14.53 6.07
C PRO A 48 -6.58 -15.14 4.89
N GLN A 49 -6.02 -16.05 4.08
CA GLN A 49 -6.68 -16.52 2.85
C GLN A 49 -7.19 -15.36 1.98
N VAL A 50 -6.32 -14.40 1.66
CA VAL A 50 -6.72 -13.17 0.95
C VAL A 50 -7.16 -13.47 -0.47
N GLU A 51 -8.25 -12.83 -0.89
CA GLU A 51 -8.76 -12.82 -2.25
C GLU A 51 -8.79 -11.38 -2.79
N VAL A 52 -8.27 -11.16 -4.00
CA VAL A 52 -8.27 -9.84 -4.65
C VAL A 52 -9.06 -9.93 -5.96
N LEU A 53 -10.14 -9.16 -6.06
CA LEU A 53 -11.12 -9.25 -7.14
C LEU A 53 -11.20 -7.93 -7.91
N PRO A 54 -10.89 -7.91 -9.21
CA PRO A 54 -11.06 -6.72 -10.02
C PRO A 54 -12.52 -6.48 -10.40
N PHE A 55 -12.91 -5.21 -10.40
CA PHE A 55 -14.16 -4.76 -10.99
C PHE A 55 -14.01 -3.33 -11.57
N THR A 56 -14.97 -2.94 -12.39
CA THR A 56 -14.96 -1.62 -13.04
C THR A 56 -16.20 -0.84 -12.63
N ARG A 57 -16.02 0.42 -12.23
CA ARG A 57 -17.09 1.40 -12.09
C ARG A 57 -16.67 2.64 -12.88
N VAL A 58 -17.21 2.78 -14.09
CA VAL A 58 -16.86 3.86 -15.02
C VAL A 58 -16.86 5.23 -14.29
N PRO A 59 -15.78 6.02 -14.39
CA PRO A 59 -14.58 5.87 -15.23
C PRO A 59 -13.38 5.18 -14.55
N GLN A 60 -13.56 4.57 -13.37
CA GLN A 60 -12.47 4.07 -12.52
C GLN A 60 -12.39 2.54 -12.51
N THR A 61 -11.16 2.01 -12.42
CA THR A 61 -10.94 0.60 -12.06
C THR A 61 -10.80 0.46 -10.55
N MET A 62 -11.32 -0.63 -10.03
CA MET A 62 -11.39 -0.90 -8.59
C MET A 62 -10.97 -2.33 -8.29
N LEU A 63 -10.53 -2.57 -7.06
CA LEU A 63 -10.22 -3.89 -6.53
C LEU A 63 -10.97 -4.09 -5.22
N THR A 64 -11.66 -5.21 -5.06
CA THR A 64 -12.16 -5.65 -3.75
C THR A 64 -11.15 -6.64 -3.18
N VAL A 65 -10.59 -6.32 -2.02
CA VAL A 65 -9.73 -7.22 -1.25
C VAL A 65 -10.54 -7.80 -0.11
N LYS A 66 -10.52 -9.13 0.06
CA LYS A 66 -11.22 -9.85 1.14
C LYS A 66 -10.25 -10.72 1.91
N TRP A 67 -10.49 -10.91 3.19
CA TRP A 67 -9.61 -11.71 4.06
C TRP A 67 -10.38 -12.39 5.18
N GLN A 68 -9.71 -13.32 5.87
CA GLN A 68 -10.13 -13.94 7.11
C GLN A 68 -9.36 -13.32 8.29
N PRO A 69 -10.04 -13.14 9.44
CA PRO A 69 -9.40 -12.56 10.62
C PRO A 69 -8.41 -13.54 11.25
N PRO A 70 -7.44 -13.06 12.04
CA PRO A 70 -6.63 -13.93 12.90
C PRO A 70 -7.50 -14.55 14.01
N GLU A 71 -7.03 -15.65 14.61
CA GLU A 71 -7.70 -16.31 15.74
C GLU A 71 -7.60 -15.50 17.04
N GLU A 72 -6.56 -14.70 17.19
CA GLU A 72 -6.34 -13.85 18.36
C GLU A 72 -7.18 -12.58 18.31
N THR A 73 -7.30 -11.90 19.45
CA THR A 73 -8.03 -10.62 19.54
C THR A 73 -7.24 -9.50 18.87
N TYR A 74 -7.91 -8.75 18.01
CA TYR A 74 -7.35 -7.61 17.28
C TYR A 74 -8.29 -6.39 17.37
N ASN A 75 -7.77 -5.21 17.06
CA ASN A 75 -8.48 -3.94 17.17
C ASN A 75 -9.01 -3.41 15.84
N HIS A 76 -8.22 -3.48 14.77
CA HIS A 76 -8.61 -3.05 13.42
C HIS A 76 -7.62 -3.57 12.37
N PHE A 77 -7.95 -3.40 11.09
CA PHE A 77 -7.06 -3.77 9.99
C PHE A 77 -6.45 -2.54 9.34
N VAL A 78 -5.21 -2.70 8.87
CA VAL A 78 -4.50 -1.70 8.07
C VAL A 78 -3.96 -2.38 6.82
N MET A 79 -4.21 -1.79 5.66
CA MET A 79 -3.76 -2.28 4.38
C MET A 79 -2.86 -1.26 3.71
N THR A 80 -1.63 -1.68 3.42
CA THR A 80 -0.66 -0.89 2.68
C THR A 80 -0.71 -1.30 1.21
N ILE A 81 -0.83 -0.32 0.33
CA ILE A 81 -1.03 -0.50 -1.11
C ILE A 81 0.15 0.11 -1.85
N SER A 82 0.80 -0.67 -2.70
CA SER A 82 1.87 -0.18 -3.56
C SER A 82 1.73 -0.69 -4.98
N THR A 83 2.43 -0.04 -5.91
CA THR A 83 2.69 -0.60 -7.24
C THR A 83 3.56 -1.85 -7.14
N SER A 84 3.63 -2.63 -8.23
CA SER A 84 4.44 -3.85 -8.31
C SER A 84 5.96 -3.62 -8.20
N ASP A 85 6.43 -2.38 -8.41
CA ASP A 85 7.82 -1.97 -8.15
C ASP A 85 8.08 -1.51 -6.70
N GLY A 86 7.04 -1.47 -5.86
CA GLY A 86 7.10 -1.09 -4.46
C GLY A 86 6.90 0.37 -4.15
N THR A 87 6.59 1.20 -5.13
CA THR A 87 6.21 2.59 -4.86
C THR A 87 4.93 2.61 -4.03
N LEU A 88 5.04 3.09 -2.80
CA LEU A 88 3.90 3.23 -1.89
C LEU A 88 2.89 4.19 -2.50
N ILE A 89 1.64 3.73 -2.64
CA ILE A 89 0.53 4.56 -3.12
C ILE A 89 -0.15 5.19 -1.91
N ARG A 90 -0.63 4.36 -0.98
CA ARG A 90 -1.31 4.78 0.26
C ARG A 90 -1.48 3.63 1.25
N THR A 91 -1.92 3.99 2.45
CA THR A 91 -2.32 3.06 3.50
C THR A 91 -3.74 3.38 3.92
N GLU A 92 -4.59 2.36 4.04
CA GLU A 92 -5.99 2.47 4.43
C GLU A 92 -6.30 1.64 5.67
N SER A 93 -7.17 2.13 6.53
CA SER A 93 -7.58 1.43 7.77
C SER A 93 -9.05 1.05 7.68
N ASN A 94 -9.38 -0.14 8.19
CA ASN A 94 -10.75 -0.63 8.27
C ASN A 94 -11.09 -1.09 9.69
N SER A 95 -12.36 -0.96 10.08
CA SER A 95 -12.83 -1.45 11.39
C SER A 95 -12.64 -2.97 11.51
N HIS A 96 -12.48 -3.47 12.74
CA HIS A 96 -12.32 -4.91 13.01
C HIS A 96 -13.42 -5.82 12.45
N ASP A 97 -14.65 -5.30 12.31
CA ASP A 97 -15.81 -6.04 11.82
C ASP A 97 -15.82 -6.20 10.28
N HIS A 98 -14.99 -5.43 9.57
CA HIS A 98 -14.97 -5.44 8.13
C HIS A 98 -13.83 -6.33 7.63
N LEU A 99 -14.21 -7.39 6.91
CA LEU A 99 -13.30 -8.38 6.32
C LEU A 99 -13.12 -8.21 4.80
N SER A 100 -13.48 -7.03 4.32
CA SER A 100 -13.33 -6.64 2.91
C SER A 100 -13.13 -5.14 2.77
N MET A 101 -12.41 -4.72 1.74
CA MET A 101 -12.18 -3.33 1.38
C MET A 101 -12.30 -3.16 -0.13
N ASP A 102 -13.07 -2.16 -0.54
CA ASP A 102 -13.15 -1.73 -1.94
C ASP A 102 -12.16 -0.58 -2.14
N LEU A 103 -11.24 -0.76 -3.08
CA LEU A 103 -10.13 0.14 -3.36
C LEU A 103 -10.28 0.73 -4.76
N ASP A 104 -10.09 2.04 -4.88
CA ASP A 104 -10.31 2.79 -6.12
C ASP A 104 -9.09 3.62 -6.56
N GLY A 105 -9.26 4.41 -7.62
CA GLY A 105 -8.21 5.32 -8.10
C GLY A 105 -6.98 4.58 -8.63
N PHE A 106 -7.17 3.38 -9.17
CA PHE A 106 -6.11 2.61 -9.81
C PHE A 106 -6.09 2.86 -11.32
N GLU A 107 -4.92 2.65 -11.90
CA GLU A 107 -4.74 2.63 -13.35
C GLU A 107 -5.25 1.29 -13.91
N PRO A 108 -5.94 1.28 -15.06
CA PRO A 108 -6.37 0.06 -15.72
C PRO A 108 -5.20 -0.86 -16.07
N GLN A 109 -5.48 -2.16 -16.13
CA GLN A 109 -4.50 -3.21 -16.46
C GLN A 109 -3.18 -3.15 -15.67
N THR A 110 -3.21 -2.60 -14.46
CA THR A 110 -2.03 -2.43 -13.62
C THR A 110 -2.06 -3.41 -12.45
N GLU A 111 -0.89 -3.99 -12.11
CA GLU A 111 -0.71 -4.85 -10.94
C GLU A 111 -0.31 -4.01 -9.71
N TYR A 112 -0.95 -4.32 -8.59
CA TYR A 112 -0.72 -3.72 -7.29
C TYR A 112 -0.42 -4.78 -6.24
N LEU A 113 0.28 -4.37 -5.19
CA LEU A 113 0.63 -5.17 -4.02
C LEU A 113 -0.17 -4.72 -2.80
N PHE A 114 -0.50 -5.68 -1.95
CA PHE A 114 -1.28 -5.50 -0.74
C PHE A 114 -0.60 -6.20 0.44
N ASP A 115 -0.20 -5.42 1.43
CA ASP A 115 0.27 -5.91 2.72
C ASP A 115 -0.80 -5.63 3.78
N LEU A 116 -1.26 -6.69 4.45
CA LEU A 116 -2.37 -6.63 5.41
C LEU A 116 -1.86 -6.81 6.85
N GLN A 117 -2.13 -5.84 7.71
CA GLN A 117 -1.82 -5.84 9.14
C GLN A 117 -3.10 -5.94 9.97
N ALA A 118 -3.04 -6.72 11.05
CA ALA A 118 -4.06 -6.76 12.08
C ALA A 118 -3.46 -6.09 13.32
N CYS A 119 -3.91 -4.88 13.60
CA CYS A 119 -3.42 -4.10 14.73
C CYS A 119 -4.01 -4.66 16.01
N LEU A 120 -3.14 -4.98 16.98
CA LEU A 120 -3.53 -5.58 18.26
C LEU A 120 -3.95 -4.52 19.29
N ASP A 121 -3.56 -3.27 19.06
CA ASP A 121 -3.92 -2.12 19.86
C ASP A 121 -4.43 -0.95 18.98
N PRO A 122 -5.12 0.06 19.58
CA PRO A 122 -5.70 1.18 18.83
C PRO A 122 -4.70 2.05 18.04
N ARG A 123 -3.41 2.02 18.40
CA ARG A 123 -2.35 2.80 17.74
C ARG A 123 -1.50 1.96 16.80
N CYS A 124 -1.79 0.65 16.69
CA CYS A 124 -1.03 -0.30 15.87
C CYS A 124 0.48 -0.33 16.21
N GLU A 125 0.84 -0.16 17.49
CA GLU A 125 2.22 -0.32 17.94
C GLU A 125 2.62 -1.80 18.00
N ALA A 126 1.64 -2.68 18.21
CA ALA A 126 1.74 -4.12 18.02
C ALA A 126 0.78 -4.57 16.91
N TRP A 127 1.28 -5.35 15.97
CA TRP A 127 0.48 -5.90 14.87
C TRP A 127 0.92 -7.31 14.55
N LEU A 128 -0.02 -8.11 14.06
CA LEU A 128 0.34 -9.20 13.18
C LEU A 128 0.48 -8.68 11.75
N ILE A 129 1.24 -9.38 10.93
CA ILE A 129 1.28 -9.19 9.47
C ILE A 129 0.78 -10.45 8.77
N ALA A 130 0.05 -10.30 7.67
CA ALA A 130 -0.30 -11.44 6.84
C ALA A 130 0.97 -12.14 6.33
N LYS A 131 0.94 -13.46 6.26
CA LYS A 131 2.13 -14.26 5.97
C LYS A 131 2.74 -13.94 4.60
N ASP A 132 1.89 -13.69 3.61
CA ASP A 132 2.27 -13.51 2.22
C ASP A 132 2.01 -12.07 1.76
N GLU A 133 2.74 -11.63 0.72
CA GLU A 133 2.45 -10.41 -0.02
C GLU A 133 1.41 -10.75 -1.08
N TYR A 134 0.30 -10.00 -1.14
CA TYR A 134 -0.79 -10.28 -2.07
C TYR A 134 -0.75 -9.38 -3.28
N ARG A 135 -1.20 -9.90 -4.42
CA ARG A 135 -1.20 -9.18 -5.69
C ARG A 135 -2.58 -9.13 -6.29
N GLY A 136 -2.88 -8.04 -6.97
CA GLY A 136 -4.12 -7.86 -7.71
C GLY A 136 -3.90 -7.06 -8.97
N MET A 137 -4.53 -7.48 -10.06
CA MET A 137 -4.48 -6.77 -11.34
C MET A 137 -5.85 -6.17 -11.63
N THR A 138 -5.91 -4.87 -11.86
CA THR A 138 -7.16 -4.18 -12.25
C THR A 138 -7.66 -4.64 -13.62
N ALA A 139 -8.97 -4.54 -13.83
CA ALA A 139 -9.60 -4.79 -15.13
C ALA A 139 -9.17 -3.78 -16.21
N GLN A 140 -9.56 -4.05 -17.46
CA GLN A 140 -9.48 -3.07 -18.54
C GLN A 140 -10.45 -1.92 -18.29
N ALA A 141 -10.08 -0.71 -18.71
CA ALA A 141 -11.02 0.40 -18.77
C ALA A 141 -12.10 0.06 -19.80
N GLN A 142 -13.36 0.18 -19.41
CA GLN A 142 -14.45 0.20 -20.38
C GLN A 142 -14.52 1.61 -20.96
N GLU A 143 -14.32 1.74 -22.27
CA GLU A 143 -14.64 2.96 -22.99
C GLU A 143 -16.14 3.25 -22.79
N GLU A 144 -16.48 4.45 -22.32
CA GLU A 144 -17.86 4.94 -22.31
C GLU A 144 -18.38 4.85 -23.74
N THR A 145 -19.16 3.82 -24.03
CA THR A 145 -19.88 3.75 -25.28
C THR A 145 -21.03 4.74 -25.13
N SER A 146 -20.77 6.00 -25.53
CA SER A 146 -21.78 7.03 -25.69
C SER A 146 -22.86 6.47 -26.61
N LEU A 147 -24.01 6.10 -26.05
CA LEU A 147 -25.22 5.86 -26.82
C LEU A 147 -25.64 7.21 -27.40
N GLU A 148 -25.40 7.39 -28.70
CA GLU A 148 -26.02 8.43 -29.55
C GLU A 148 -27.56 8.33 -29.52
#